data_AF-A0A7C4PG89-F1
#
_entry.id   AF-A0A7C4PG89-F1
#
_cell.length_a   1.000
_cell.length_b   1.000
_cell.length_c   1.000
_cell.angle_alpha   90.00
_cell.angle_beta   90.00
_cell.angle_gamma   90.00
#
_symmetry.space_group_name_H-M   'P 1'
#
loop_
_entity.id
_entity.type
_entity.pdbx_description
1 polymer ?
#
loop_
_entity_poly.entity_id
_entity_poly.type
_entity_poly.pdbx_seq_one_letter_code
_entity_poly.pdbx_strand_id
1 'polypeptide(L)' 'MAIHQEIYERLKQVARADDLITYSEIAPLAGLNMESQVDRNRIGEILGEISTYEHDHSRPMLSAIVVLAGIGHPGEGFYN' A
#
# COMPACT_ATOMS: atom_id res chain seq x y z
N MET A 1 5.86 -15.70 -5.12
CA MET A 1 4.61 -14.91 -5.23
C MET A 1 4.85 -13.80 -6.24
N ALA A 2 3.88 -13.51 -7.10
CA ALA A 2 3.96 -12.36 -8.01
C ALA A 2 3.37 -11.16 -7.27
N ILE A 3 4.20 -10.13 -7.01
CA ILE A 3 3.75 -8.89 -6.37
C ILE A 3 2.98 -8.03 -7.39
N HIS A 4 2.08 -7.17 -6.91
CA HIS A 4 1.39 -6.22 -7.77
C HIS A 4 2.36 -5.13 -8.24
N GLN A 5 2.92 -5.31 -9.44
CA GLN A 5 4.07 -4.52 -9.94
C GLN A 5 3.79 -3.02 -10.01
N GLU A 6 2.60 -2.61 -10.44
CA GLU A 6 2.26 -1.20 -10.64
C GLU A 6 2.23 -0.42 -9.32
N ILE A 7 1.53 -0.96 -8.32
CA ILE A 7 1.53 -0.46 -6.94
C ILE A 7 2.95 -0.44 -6.38
N TYR A 8 3.72 -1.52 -6.56
CA TYR A 8 5.07 -1.61 -6.03
C TYR A 8 6.00 -0.52 -6.59
N GLU A 9 5.98 -0.30 -7.91
CA GLU A 9 6.77 0.77 -8.52
C GLU A 9 6.27 2.16 -8.11
N ARG A 10 4.96 2.35 -7.95
CA ARG A 10 4.42 3.62 -7.43
C ARG A 10 4.93 3.91 -6.02
N LEU A 11 4.89 2.93 -5.12
CA LEU A 11 5.38 3.10 -3.76
C LEU A 11 6.88 3.45 -3.72
N LYS A 12 7.69 2.82 -4.58
CA LYS A 12 9.11 3.16 -4.72
C LYS A 12 9.32 4.61 -5.18
N GLN A 13 8.48 5.11 -6.09
CA GLN A 13 8.55 6.50 -6.54
C GLN A 13 8.22 7.48 -5.42
N VAL A 14 7.14 7.22 -4.69
CA VAL A 14 6.69 8.06 -3.57
C VAL A 14 7.74 8.06 -2.44
N ALA A 15 8.28 6.90 -2.07
CA ALA A 15 9.33 6.80 -1.06
C ALA A 15 10.62 7.55 -1.47
N ARG A 16 10.99 7.53 -2.76
CA ARG A 16 12.13 8.31 -3.26
C ARG A 16 11.90 9.82 -3.24
N ALA A 17 10.63 10.25 -3.26
CA ALA A 17 10.25 11.64 -3.17
C ALA A 17 10.09 12.12 -1.72
N ASP A 18 10.32 11.25 -0.73
CA ASP A 18 10.12 11.51 0.71
C ASP A 18 8.68 11.99 1.03
N ASP A 19 7.71 11.39 0.34
CA ASP A 19 6.30 11.75 0.41
C ASP A 19 5.43 10.59 0.93
N LEU A 20 4.18 10.88 1.22
CA LEU A 20 3.15 9.91 1.61
C LEU A 20 2.15 9.71 0.46
N ILE A 21 1.48 8.57 0.45
CA ILE A 21 0.39 8.31 -0.49
C ILE A 21 -0.81 7.75 0.25
N THR A 22 -2.01 8.08 -0.19
CA THR A 22 -3.22 7.58 0.45
C THR A 22 -3.74 6.28 -0.16
N TYR A 23 -4.52 5.53 0.61
CA TYR A 23 -5.24 4.36 0.08
C TYR A 23 -6.12 4.72 -1.14
N SER A 24 -6.73 5.91 -1.14
CA SER A 24 -7.56 6.43 -2.24
C SER A 24 -6.77 6.74 -3.51
N GLU A 25 -5.47 7.05 -3.40
CA GLU A 25 -4.61 7.31 -4.55
C GLU A 25 -4.01 6.03 -5.13
N ILE A 26 -3.76 5.01 -4.29
CA ILE A 26 -3.12 3.76 -4.73
C ILE A 26 -4.14 2.72 -5.22
N ALA A 27 -5.35 2.66 -4.64
CA ALA A 27 -6.37 1.68 -5.01
C ALA A 27 -6.77 1.71 -6.51
N PRO A 28 -6.92 2.88 -7.16
CA PRO A 28 -7.23 2.95 -8.59
C PRO A 28 -6.17 2.30 -9.49
N LEU A 29 -4.91 2.23 -9.05
CA LEU A 29 -3.83 1.55 -9.80
C LEU A 29 -4.00 0.03 -9.87
N ALA A 30 -4.84 -0.54 -9.01
CA ALA A 30 -5.27 -1.93 -9.07
C ALA A 30 -6.70 -2.09 -9.62
N GLY A 31 -7.31 -1.02 -10.13
CA GLY A 31 -8.71 -1.01 -10.56
C GLY A 31 -9.70 -1.14 -9.40
N LEU A 32 -9.30 -0.77 -8.18
CA LEU A 32 -10.10 -0.91 -6.96
C LEU A 32 -10.79 0.39 -6.58
N ASN A 33 -12.02 0.29 -6.07
CA ASN A 33 -12.80 1.41 -5.57
C ASN A 33 -12.88 1.40 -4.03
N MET A 34 -12.34 2.43 -3.38
CA MET A 34 -12.33 2.57 -1.92
C MET A 34 -13.73 2.69 -1.26
N GLU A 35 -14.78 2.93 -2.04
CA GLU A 35 -16.17 2.88 -1.55
C GLU A 35 -16.65 1.44 -1.33
N SER A 36 -16.09 0.46 -2.04
CA SER A 36 -16.41 -0.97 -1.90
C SER A 36 -15.62 -1.59 -0.75
N GLN A 37 -16.32 -2.20 0.21
CA GLN A 37 -15.65 -2.92 1.31
C GLN A 37 -14.78 -4.08 0.81
N VAL A 38 -15.20 -4.75 -0.28
CA VAL A 38 -14.43 -5.85 -0.87
C VAL A 38 -13.10 -5.34 -1.42
N ASP A 39 -13.14 -4.21 -2.11
CA ASP A 39 -11.98 -3.58 -2.73
C ASP A 39 -11.03 -3.01 -1.67
N ARG A 40 -11.58 -2.47 -0.56
CA ARG A 40 -10.79 -2.07 0.62
C ARG A 40 -10.01 -3.24 1.23
N ASN A 41 -10.64 -4.41 1.33
CA ASN A 41 -9.94 -5.59 1.82
C ASN A 41 -8.87 -6.01 0.81
N ARG A 42 -9.18 -5.97 -0.49
CA ARG A 42 -8.25 -6.37 -1.55
C ARG A 42 -7.00 -5.48 -1.60
N ILE A 43 -7.13 -4.16 -1.41
CA ILE A 43 -5.95 -3.29 -1.35
C ILE A 43 -5.10 -3.59 -0.12
N GLY A 44 -5.72 -3.92 1.02
CA GLY A 44 -5.02 -4.36 2.22
C GLY A 44 -4.21 -5.64 1.98
N GLU A 45 -4.79 -6.64 1.31
CA GLU A 45 -4.09 -7.87 0.92
C GLU A 45 -2.90 -7.60 0.02
N ILE A 46 -3.06 -6.75 -1.02
CA ILE A 46 -1.96 -6.40 -1.94
C ILE A 46 -0.80 -5.73 -1.19
N LEU A 47 -1.10 -4.81 -0.26
CA LEU A 47 -0.08 -4.14 0.55
C LEU A 47 0.57 -5.13 1.54
N GLY A 48 -0.18 -6.09 2.06
CA GLY A 48 0.34 -7.19 2.88
C GLY A 48 1.30 -8.11 2.12
N GLU A 49 0.97 -8.45 0.86
CA GLU A 49 1.83 -9.22 -0.03
C GLU A 49 3.16 -8.48 -0.29
N ILE A 50 3.11 -7.16 -0.52
CA ILE A 50 4.29 -6.31 -0.71
C ILE A 50 5.14 -6.28 0.58
N SER A 51 4.51 -6.06 1.73
CA SER A 51 5.19 -6.02 3.03
C SER A 51 5.90 -7.34 3.33
N THR A 52 5.23 -8.47 3.07
CA THR A 52 5.79 -9.81 3.22
C THR A 52 7.00 -10.00 2.29
N TYR A 53 6.85 -9.62 1.02
CA TYR A 53 7.94 -9.70 0.05
C TYR A 53 9.16 -8.88 0.49
N GLU A 54 8.97 -7.66 1.01
CA GLU A 54 10.07 -6.80 1.46
C GLU A 54 10.74 -7.35 2.71
N HIS A 55 9.95 -7.82 3.68
CA HIS A 55 10.45 -8.47 4.88
C HIS A 55 11.30 -9.70 4.56
N ASP A 56 10.83 -10.57 3.66
CA ASP A 56 11.55 -11.78 3.22
C ASP A 56 12.89 -11.44 2.55
N HIS A 57 13.01 -10.24 1.97
CA HIS A 57 14.25 -9.74 1.36
C HIS A 57 15.05 -8.81 2.28
N SER A 58 14.71 -8.73 3.57
CA SER A 58 15.37 -7.85 4.55
C SER A 58 15.38 -6.38 4.14
N ARG A 59 14.29 -5.92 3.52
CA ARG A 59 14.10 -4.53 3.07
C ARG A 59 13.12 -3.78 3.96
N PRO A 60 13.23 -2.44 4.04
CA PRO A 60 12.21 -1.60 4.65
C PRO A 60 10.85 -1.79 3.96
N MET A 61 9.77 -1.72 4.72
CA MET A 61 8.41 -1.86 4.22
C MET A 61 7.92 -0.56 3.57
N LEU A 62 7.69 -0.58 2.26
CA LEU A 62 7.12 0.53 1.52
C LEU A 62 5.62 0.73 1.81
N SER A 63 4.93 -0.27 2.35
CA SER A 63 3.55 -0.11 2.81
C SER A 63 3.40 0.90 3.97
N ALA A 64 4.49 1.20 4.68
CA ALA A 64 4.49 2.14 5.81
C ALA A 64 4.19 3.59 5.41
N ILE A 65 4.41 3.97 4.15
CA ILE A 65 4.10 5.32 3.63
C ILE A 65 2.67 5.43 3.09
N VAL A 66 1.86 4.37 3.18
CA VAL A 66 0.45 4.38 2.79
C VAL A 66 -0.42 4.80 3.98
N VAL A 67 -1.11 5.93 3.85
CA VAL A 67 -1.87 6.55 4.96
C VAL A 67 -3.35 6.74 4.64
N LEU A 68 -4.16 6.89 5.68
CA LEU A 68 -5.53 7.34 5.55
C LEU A 68 -5.57 8.82 5.18
N ALA A 69 -6.39 9.14 4.17
CA ALA A 69 -6.59 10.51 3.71
C ALA A 69 -7.10 11.40 4.86
N GLY A 70 -6.47 12.57 5.05
CA GLY A 70 -6.85 13.55 6.07
C GLY A 70 -6.39 13.24 7.51
N ILE A 71 -5.81 12.05 7.76
CA ILE A 71 -5.33 11.67 9.10
C ILE A 71 -3.81 11.49 9.15
N GLY A 72 -3.19 11.09 8.03
CA GLY A 72 -1.73 11.04 7.90
C GLY A 72 -1.07 9.86 8.64
N HIS A 73 -1.84 8.86 9.06
CA HIS A 73 -1.32 7.60 9.59
C HIS A 73 -1.88 6.39 8.81
N PRO A 74 -1.18 5.23 8.82
CA PRO A 74 -1.68 3.99 8.24
C PRO A 74 -3.02 3.53 8.84
N GLY A 75 -3.77 2.71 8.11
CA GLY A 75 -5.00 2.10 8.65
C GLY A 75 -4.72 1.15 9.81
N GLU A 76 -5.72 0.87 10.66
CA GLU A 76 -5.56 -0.01 11.84
C GLU A 76 -5.02 -1.40 11.47
N GLY A 77 -5.37 -1.92 10.30
CA GLY A 77 -4.88 -3.20 9.79
C GLY A 77 -3.36 -3.25 9.52
N PHE A 78 -2.66 -2.13 9.53
CA PHE A 78 -1.21 -2.08 9.34
C PHE A 78 -0.42 -2.56 10.57
N TYR A 79 -0.98 -2.42 11.78
CA TYR A 79 -0.28 -2.69 13.04
C TYR A 79 -0.56 -4.08 13.65
N ASN A 80 -1.36 -4.91 12.97
CA ASN A 80 -1.78 -6.24 13.43
C ASN A 80 -1.13 -7.33 12.59
#